data_AF-A0ABD0YXB9-F1
#
_entry.id   AF-A0ABD0YXB9-F1
#
_cell.length_a   1.000
_cell.length_b   1.000
_cell.length_c   1.000
_cell.angle_alpha   90.00
_cell.angle_beta   90.00
_cell.angle_gamma   90.00
#
_symmetry.space_group_name_H-M   'P 1'
#
loop_
_entity.id
_entity.type
_entity.pdbx_description
1 polymer ?
#
loop_
_entity_poly.entity_id
_entity_poly.type
_entity_poly.pdbx_seq_one_letter_code
_entity_poly.pdbx_strand_id
1 'polypeptide(L)'
;GKDASIVKLKHPLTDHPSLFLFSGNNTTVQEIQTFSEDKRSWFFGNTIIVGGKMYLLTPVDPLFLILPYLRAASQCSPLDQIIIDRTYSETGRLLTCNGLKYINQIADRRGEESLNAYIYNEEKTLNWLKKKAERIVRTLKSRGINVLDSSAVSANFVKSSAVVESRGTLICFIKLLEILKPVFGSHSDVNCP
;
A
#
# COMPACT_ATOMS: atom_id res chain seq x y z
N GLY A 1 14.71 -24.20 -2.40
CA GLY A 1 13.42 -23.54 -2.12
C GLY A 1 12.82 -23.09 -3.43
N LYS A 2 11.50 -22.87 -3.52
CA LYS A 2 10.89 -22.28 -4.73
C LYS A 2 11.53 -20.91 -5.03
N ASP A 3 11.58 -20.53 -6.29
CA ASP A 3 12.07 -19.23 -6.71
C ASP A 3 11.00 -18.14 -6.51
N ALA A 4 11.45 -16.89 -6.39
CA ALA A 4 10.55 -15.74 -6.38
C ALA A 4 9.82 -15.64 -7.72
N SER A 5 8.55 -15.24 -7.69
CA SER A 5 7.71 -15.22 -8.89
C SER A 5 6.90 -13.95 -9.00
N ILE A 6 6.87 -13.38 -10.20
CA ILE A 6 6.04 -12.23 -10.55
C ILE A 6 4.62 -12.72 -10.86
N VAL A 7 3.63 -12.08 -10.28
CA VAL A 7 2.21 -12.35 -10.49
C VAL A 7 1.46 -11.05 -10.75
N LYS A 8 0.28 -11.16 -11.35
CA LYS A 8 -0.64 -10.04 -11.54
C LYS A 8 -1.74 -10.12 -10.50
N LEU A 9 -1.91 -9.07 -9.71
CA LEU A 9 -3.00 -8.93 -8.75
C LEU A 9 -3.73 -7.61 -9.00
N LYS A 10 -4.87 -7.46 -8.32
CA LYS A 10 -5.61 -6.21 -8.27
C LYS A 10 -4.86 -5.15 -7.46
N HIS A 11 -4.73 -3.94 -7.99
CA HIS A 11 -4.17 -2.82 -7.24
C HIS A 11 -5.20 -2.32 -6.20
N PRO A 12 -4.85 -2.20 -4.91
CA PRO A 12 -5.82 -1.99 -3.83
C PRO A 12 -6.53 -0.64 -3.87
N LEU A 13 -5.98 0.34 -4.60
CA LEU A 13 -6.56 1.67 -4.76
C LEU A 13 -7.39 1.81 -6.04
N THR A 14 -6.93 1.23 -7.15
CA THR A 14 -7.46 1.53 -8.49
C THR A 14 -8.24 0.38 -9.09
N ASP A 15 -8.22 -0.78 -8.45
CA ASP A 15 -8.80 -2.03 -8.96
C ASP A 15 -8.20 -2.53 -10.29
N HIS A 16 -7.24 -1.81 -10.86
CA HIS A 16 -6.56 -2.17 -12.09
C HIS A 16 -5.50 -3.26 -11.87
N PRO A 17 -5.14 -4.00 -12.92
CA PRO A 17 -4.06 -4.99 -12.82
C PRO A 17 -2.71 -4.33 -12.51
N SER A 18 -2.05 -4.79 -11.45
CA SER A 18 -0.67 -4.43 -11.08
C SER A 18 0.22 -5.66 -10.92
N LEU A 19 1.52 -5.47 -11.10
CA LEU A 19 2.51 -6.54 -10.95
C LEU A 19 3.07 -6.58 -9.52
N PHE A 20 3.17 -7.79 -8.98
CA PHE A 20 3.72 -8.04 -7.65
C PHE A 20 4.73 -9.18 -7.70
N LEU A 21 5.78 -9.09 -6.91
CA LEU A 21 6.77 -10.13 -6.71
C LEU A 21 6.53 -10.82 -5.36
N PHE A 22 6.26 -12.13 -5.39
CA PHE A 22 6.23 -12.96 -4.19
C PHE A 22 7.59 -13.61 -3.97
N SER A 23 7.99 -13.73 -2.70
CA SER A 23 9.12 -14.60 -2.34
C SER A 23 8.78 -16.07 -2.64
N GLY A 24 9.79 -16.92 -2.75
CA GLY A 24 9.60 -18.33 -3.10
C GLY A 24 8.69 -19.13 -2.15
N ASN A 25 8.58 -18.70 -0.90
CA ASN A 25 7.69 -19.27 0.12
C ASN A 25 6.39 -18.47 0.31
N ASN A 26 6.10 -17.49 -0.54
CA ASN A 26 4.96 -16.57 -0.45
C ASN A 26 4.83 -15.80 0.88
N THR A 27 5.91 -15.68 1.67
CA THR A 27 5.88 -14.99 2.97
C THR A 27 5.96 -13.47 2.85
N THR A 28 6.49 -12.96 1.74
CA THR A 28 6.60 -11.51 1.46
C THR A 28 6.10 -11.19 0.05
N VAL A 29 5.52 -10.00 -0.10
CA VAL A 29 5.05 -9.46 -1.38
C VAL A 29 5.59 -8.05 -1.58
N GLN A 30 6.02 -7.76 -2.80
CA GLN A 30 6.54 -6.45 -3.21
C GLN A 30 5.78 -5.98 -4.45
N GLU A 31 5.40 -4.71 -4.50
CA GLU A 31 4.86 -4.09 -5.71
C GLU A 31 6.00 -3.77 -6.68
N ILE A 32 5.78 -4.06 -7.96
CA ILE A 32 6.71 -3.70 -9.03
C ILE A 32 6.26 -2.38 -9.64
N GLN A 33 7.00 -1.32 -9.36
CA GLN A 33 6.75 0.01 -9.91
C GLN A 33 7.71 0.27 -11.07
N THR A 34 7.20 0.87 -12.14
CA THR A 34 8.03 1.26 -13.29
C THR A 34 8.25 2.76 -13.23
N PHE A 35 9.51 3.18 -13.13
CA PHE A 35 9.93 4.55 -13.33
C PHE A 35 10.45 4.70 -14.75
N SER A 36 9.92 5.68 -15.48
CA SER A 36 10.38 6.02 -16.82
C SER A 36 10.33 7.52 -17.01
N GLU A 37 11.43 8.09 -17.44
CA GLU A 37 11.56 9.51 -17.78
C GLU A 37 11.98 9.63 -19.24
N ASP A 38 11.43 10.61 -19.94
CA ASP A 38 11.75 10.85 -21.34
C ASP A 38 13.25 11.15 -21.53
N LYS A 39 13.79 10.73 -22.68
CA LYS A 39 15.19 10.99 -23.07
C LYS A 39 16.22 10.40 -22.10
N ARG A 40 15.95 9.20 -21.56
CA ARG A 40 16.89 8.41 -20.76
C ARG A 40 17.29 7.10 -21.46
N SER A 41 18.51 6.65 -21.19
CA SER A 41 19.02 5.34 -21.58
C SER A 41 19.96 4.80 -20.51
N TRP A 42 20.09 3.47 -20.44
CA TRP A 42 21.10 2.81 -19.62
C TRP A 42 22.27 2.36 -20.48
N PHE A 43 23.49 2.60 -20.00
CA PHE A 43 24.70 1.99 -20.55
C PHE A 43 25.00 0.75 -19.71
N PHE A 44 24.97 -0.42 -20.32
CA PHE A 44 25.26 -1.70 -19.67
C PHE A 44 26.37 -2.42 -20.43
N GLY A 45 27.60 -2.33 -19.92
CA GLY A 45 28.79 -2.75 -20.67
C GLY A 45 28.89 -1.98 -21.99
N ASN A 46 28.93 -2.70 -23.11
CA ASN A 46 28.99 -2.12 -24.46
C ASN A 46 27.60 -1.99 -25.12
N THR A 47 26.52 -2.14 -24.36
CA THR A 47 25.14 -2.08 -24.87
C THR A 47 24.42 -0.84 -24.35
N ILE A 48 23.62 -0.21 -25.21
CA ILE A 48 22.72 0.89 -24.84
C ILE A 48 21.30 0.34 -24.76
N ILE A 49 20.70 0.42 -23.58
CA ILE A 49 19.29 0.09 -23.35
C ILE A 49 18.48 1.38 -23.47
N VAL A 50 17.73 1.48 -24.57
CA VAL A 50 16.92 2.65 -24.89
C VAL A 50 15.68 2.71 -23.98
N GLY A 51 15.28 3.92 -23.60
CA GLY A 51 14.04 4.18 -22.87
C GLY A 51 14.19 4.33 -21.36
N GLY A 52 15.36 3.99 -20.80
CA GLY A 52 15.74 4.36 -19.43
C GLY A 52 14.80 3.87 -18.32
N LYS A 53 13.98 2.84 -18.59
CA LYS A 53 13.04 2.30 -17.61
C LYS A 53 13.80 1.69 -16.44
N MET A 54 13.34 1.97 -15.23
CA MET A 54 13.81 1.37 -13.99
C MET A 54 12.63 0.69 -13.31
N TYR A 55 12.83 -0.54 -12.85
CA TYR A 55 11.87 -1.25 -12.03
C TYR A 55 12.28 -1.14 -10.58
N LEU A 56 11.36 -0.69 -9.74
CA LEU A 56 11.52 -0.60 -8.29
C LEU A 56 10.63 -1.64 -7.63
N LEU A 57 11.18 -2.35 -6.66
CA LEU A 57 10.46 -3.30 -5.83
C LEU A 57 10.23 -2.66 -4.47
N THR A 58 8.96 -2.39 -4.15
CA THR A 58 8.59 -1.76 -2.89
C THR A 58 7.83 -2.78 -2.04
N PRO A 59 8.29 -3.14 -0.82
CA PRO A 59 7.54 -4.01 0.06
C PRO A 59 6.13 -3.47 0.34
N VAL A 60 5.12 -4.33 0.19
CA VAL A 60 3.72 -4.00 0.45
C VAL A 60 3.23 -4.73 1.69
N ASP A 61 2.47 -4.04 2.53
CA ASP A 61 1.73 -4.71 3.60
C ASP A 61 0.54 -5.45 2.99
N PRO A 62 0.48 -6.80 3.06
CA PRO A 62 -0.58 -7.59 2.45
C PRO A 62 -1.97 -7.25 2.98
N LEU A 63 -2.08 -6.60 4.15
CA LEU A 63 -3.37 -6.10 4.65
C LEU A 63 -4.04 -5.12 3.69
N PHE A 64 -3.27 -4.28 2.96
CA PHE A 64 -3.85 -3.42 1.92
C PHE A 64 -4.43 -4.23 0.76
N LEU A 65 -3.78 -5.34 0.38
CA LEU A 65 -4.20 -6.17 -0.76
C LEU A 65 -5.45 -7.01 -0.44
N ILE A 66 -5.64 -7.42 0.81
CA ILE A 66 -6.82 -8.19 1.23
C ILE A 66 -8.03 -7.33 1.61
N LEU A 67 -7.80 -6.04 1.91
CA LEU A 67 -8.83 -5.12 2.41
C LEU A 67 -10.06 -5.02 1.48
N PRO A 68 -9.92 -4.93 0.14
CA PRO A 68 -11.08 -4.90 -0.76
C PRO A 68 -11.96 -6.16 -0.65
N TYR A 69 -11.35 -7.32 -0.49
CA TYR A 69 -12.05 -8.60 -0.35
C TYR A 69 -12.77 -8.70 1.00
N LEU A 70 -12.12 -8.26 2.09
CA LEU A 70 -12.75 -8.19 3.41
C LEU A 70 -13.96 -7.26 3.42
N ARG A 71 -13.87 -6.09 2.78
CA ARG A 71 -14.99 -5.13 2.70
C ARG A 71 -16.16 -5.66 1.87
N ALA A 72 -15.87 -6.45 0.83
CA ALA A 72 -16.90 -7.06 -0.01
C ALA A 72 -17.58 -8.27 0.66
N ALA A 73 -16.95 -8.88 1.66
CA ALA A 73 -17.53 -10.00 2.40
C ALA A 73 -18.70 -9.53 3.27
N SER A 74 -19.91 -10.02 2.99
CA SER A 74 -21.13 -9.68 3.73
C SER A 74 -21.30 -10.45 5.05
N GLN A 75 -20.56 -11.54 5.21
CA GLN A 75 -20.72 -12.48 6.32
C GLN A 75 -19.35 -12.93 6.85
N CYS A 76 -19.36 -13.38 8.11
CA CYS A 76 -18.15 -13.84 8.76
C CYS A 76 -17.73 -15.19 8.20
N SER A 77 -16.57 -15.25 7.56
CA SER A 77 -16.11 -16.41 6.82
C SER A 77 -14.63 -16.70 7.05
N PRO A 78 -14.18 -17.95 6.87
CA PRO A 78 -12.77 -18.28 6.77
C PRO A 78 -12.05 -17.46 5.69
N LEU A 79 -10.77 -17.15 5.91
CA LEU A 79 -10.05 -16.20 5.07
C LEU A 79 -9.80 -16.70 3.64
N ASP A 80 -9.63 -18.00 3.48
CA ASP A 80 -9.53 -18.69 2.19
C ASP A 80 -10.83 -18.66 1.38
N GLN A 81 -11.98 -18.43 2.03
CA GLN A 81 -13.26 -18.20 1.37
C GLN A 81 -13.50 -16.72 1.03
N ILE A 82 -12.90 -15.80 1.80
CA ILE A 82 -12.98 -14.35 1.54
C ILE A 82 -12.05 -13.96 0.38
N ILE A 83 -10.83 -14.49 0.36
CA ILE A 83 -9.78 -14.12 -0.58
C ILE A 83 -9.86 -15.03 -1.82
N ILE A 84 -10.96 -14.88 -2.57
CA ILE A 84 -11.18 -15.59 -3.84
C ILE A 84 -11.36 -14.57 -4.95
N ASP A 85 -10.48 -14.63 -5.94
CA ASP A 85 -10.57 -13.80 -7.15
C ASP A 85 -10.40 -14.67 -8.39
N ARG A 86 -11.47 -14.82 -9.18
CA ARG A 86 -11.46 -15.64 -10.40
C ARG A 86 -10.64 -14.99 -11.52
N THR A 87 -10.53 -13.67 -11.51
CA THR A 87 -9.75 -12.91 -12.51
C THR A 87 -8.27 -12.94 -12.13
N TYR A 88 -7.97 -12.93 -10.83
CA TYR A 88 -6.61 -12.95 -10.29
C TYR A 88 -6.41 -14.17 -9.39
N SER A 89 -6.25 -15.35 -9.99
CA SER A 89 -6.12 -16.64 -9.27
C SER A 89 -4.97 -16.68 -8.26
N GLU A 90 -3.92 -15.91 -8.48
CA GLU A 90 -2.74 -15.85 -7.61
C GLU A 90 -2.99 -15.11 -6.27
N THR A 91 -4.18 -14.53 -6.08
CA THR A 91 -4.55 -13.81 -4.84
C THR A 91 -4.49 -14.71 -3.60
N GLY A 92 -4.75 -16.02 -3.76
CA GLY A 92 -4.63 -16.99 -2.67
C GLY A 92 -3.24 -17.06 -2.03
N ARG A 93 -2.18 -16.62 -2.72
CA ARG A 93 -0.83 -16.53 -2.14
C ARG A 93 -0.73 -15.58 -0.96
N LEU A 94 -1.63 -14.60 -0.87
CA LEU A 94 -1.70 -13.66 0.25
C LEU A 94 -1.94 -14.37 1.59
N LEU A 95 -2.63 -15.52 1.57
CA LEU A 95 -2.91 -16.33 2.76
C LEU A 95 -1.64 -16.78 3.50
N THR A 96 -0.52 -16.90 2.78
CA THR A 96 0.79 -17.30 3.34
C THR A 96 1.66 -16.12 3.76
N CYS A 97 1.26 -14.88 3.44
CA CYS A 97 2.09 -13.71 3.71
C CYS A 97 2.22 -13.45 5.22
N ASN A 98 3.44 -13.18 5.67
CA ASN A 98 3.76 -12.89 7.07
C ASN A 98 2.96 -11.72 7.66
N GLY A 99 2.49 -10.78 6.82
CA GLY A 99 1.67 -9.67 7.27
C GLY A 99 0.27 -10.08 7.74
N LEU A 100 -0.25 -11.24 7.32
CA LEU A 100 -1.61 -11.66 7.68
C LEU A 100 -1.78 -12.08 9.15
N LYS A 101 -0.69 -12.35 9.87
CA LYS A 101 -0.72 -12.51 11.34
C LYS A 101 -1.29 -11.27 12.06
N TYR A 102 -1.36 -10.15 11.36
CA TYR A 102 -1.88 -8.88 11.86
C TYR A 102 -3.31 -8.56 11.38
N ILE A 103 -4.03 -9.52 10.80
CA ILE A 103 -5.38 -9.32 10.27
C ILE A 103 -6.37 -8.75 11.31
N ASN A 104 -6.18 -9.06 12.59
CA ASN A 104 -6.98 -8.51 13.70
C ASN A 104 -6.88 -6.98 13.84
N GLN A 105 -5.96 -6.32 13.10
CA GLN A 105 -5.88 -4.86 13.00
C GLN A 105 -6.91 -4.26 12.04
N ILE A 106 -7.55 -5.05 11.17
CA ILE A 106 -8.53 -4.57 10.18
C ILE A 106 -9.84 -5.39 10.18
N ALA A 107 -9.90 -6.48 10.96
CA ALA A 107 -11.02 -7.39 11.03
C ALA A 107 -11.25 -7.88 12.46
N ASP A 108 -12.47 -8.36 12.73
CA ASP A 108 -12.80 -9.13 13.92
C ASP A 108 -12.74 -10.62 13.62
N ARG A 109 -12.13 -11.37 14.55
CA ARG A 109 -12.20 -12.84 14.56
C ARG A 109 -13.48 -13.26 15.28
N ARG A 110 -14.27 -14.15 14.68
CA ARG A 110 -15.45 -14.76 15.32
C ARG A 110 -15.38 -16.29 15.23
N GLY A 111 -16.07 -16.95 16.14
CA GLY A 111 -16.16 -18.41 16.20
C GLY A 111 -15.04 -19.06 17.02
N GLU A 112 -15.00 -20.39 16.96
CA GLU A 112 -13.97 -21.19 17.62
C GLU A 112 -12.58 -20.90 17.04
N GLU A 113 -11.54 -21.09 17.85
CA GLU A 113 -10.15 -20.86 17.44
C GLU A 113 -9.71 -21.75 16.27
N SER A 114 -10.37 -22.89 16.09
CA SER A 114 -10.17 -23.82 14.98
C SER A 114 -10.65 -23.24 13.64
N LEU A 115 -11.74 -22.48 13.63
CA LEU A 115 -12.42 -22.03 12.42
C LEU A 115 -11.81 -20.74 11.85
N ASN A 116 -11.23 -19.90 12.71
CA ASN A 116 -10.60 -18.61 12.35
C ASN A 116 -11.42 -17.82 11.31
N ALA A 117 -12.70 -17.59 11.57
CA ALA A 117 -13.55 -16.79 10.69
C ALA A 117 -13.35 -15.30 10.96
N TYR A 118 -13.34 -14.50 9.90
CA TYR A 118 -13.09 -13.06 9.96
C TYR A 118 -14.26 -12.27 9.37
N ILE A 119 -14.48 -11.07 9.89
CA ILE A 119 -15.40 -10.07 9.32
C ILE A 119 -14.73 -8.70 9.35
N TYR A 120 -14.93 -7.89 8.32
CA TYR A 120 -14.39 -6.54 8.24
C TYR A 120 -14.81 -5.70 9.45
N ASN A 121 -13.86 -4.94 10.00
CA ASN A 121 -14.13 -3.97 11.06
C ASN A 121 -13.55 -2.61 10.66
N GLU A 122 -14.46 -1.66 10.43
CA GLU A 122 -14.11 -0.32 9.99
C GLU A 122 -13.31 0.47 11.03
N GLU A 123 -13.73 0.46 12.29
CA GLU A 123 -13.05 1.19 13.37
C GLU A 123 -11.59 0.74 13.53
N LYS A 124 -11.35 -0.57 13.54
CA LYS A 124 -10.00 -1.16 13.57
C LYS A 124 -9.19 -0.74 12.35
N THR A 125 -9.80 -0.81 11.17
CA THR A 125 -9.15 -0.39 9.92
C THR A 125 -8.74 1.07 9.96
N LEU A 126 -9.60 1.97 10.43
CA LEU A 126 -9.28 3.39 10.58
C LEU A 126 -8.14 3.63 11.57
N ASN A 127 -8.17 2.94 12.71
CA ASN A 127 -7.10 3.01 13.71
C ASN A 127 -5.77 2.48 13.16
N TRP A 128 -5.80 1.41 12.37
CA TRP A 128 -4.64 0.85 11.68
C TRP A 128 -4.06 1.84 10.66
N LEU A 129 -4.92 2.42 9.82
CA LEU A 129 -4.54 3.43 8.82
C LEU A 129 -3.94 4.68 9.45
N LYS A 130 -4.53 5.18 10.54
CA LYS A 130 -3.99 6.29 11.33
C LYS A 130 -2.56 6.01 11.79
N LYS A 131 -2.30 4.82 12.35
CA LYS A 131 -0.94 4.43 12.78
C LYS A 131 0.04 4.34 11.61
N LYS A 132 -0.41 3.90 10.42
CA LYS A 132 0.41 3.90 9.19
C LYS A 132 0.76 5.33 8.76
N ALA A 133 -0.22 6.24 8.78
CA ALA A 133 -0.03 7.66 8.49
C ALA A 133 1.04 8.28 9.41
N GLU A 134 0.87 8.09 10.72
CA GLU A 134 1.77 8.62 11.74
C GLU A 134 3.19 8.05 11.59
N ARG A 135 3.34 6.79 11.18
CA ARG A 135 4.64 6.18 10.88
C ARG A 135 5.32 6.85 9.69
N ILE A 136 4.58 7.14 8.61
CA ILE A 136 5.10 7.84 7.44
C ILE A 136 5.57 9.24 7.85
N VAL A 137 4.73 10.01 8.56
CA VAL A 137 5.07 11.35 9.04
C VAL A 137 6.34 11.33 9.88
N ARG A 138 6.45 10.42 10.85
CA ARG A 138 7.68 10.27 11.67
C ARG A 138 8.91 9.96 10.83
N THR A 139 8.78 9.09 9.83
CA THR A 139 9.90 8.69 8.96
C THR A 139 10.35 9.83 8.05
N LEU A 140 9.42 10.63 7.52
CA LEU A 140 9.73 11.79 6.71
C LEU A 140 10.45 12.86 7.53
N LYS A 141 9.96 13.13 8.76
CA LYS A 141 10.60 14.05 9.71
C LYS A 141 12.02 13.60 10.06
N SER A 142 12.22 12.33 10.41
CA SER A 142 13.55 11.84 10.81
C SER A 142 14.57 11.81 9.67
N ARG A 143 14.09 11.68 8.42
CA ARG A 143 14.93 11.74 7.21
C ARG A 143 15.11 13.16 6.65
N GLY A 144 14.52 14.18 7.27
CA GLY A 144 14.59 15.56 6.80
C GLY A 144 13.97 15.78 5.42
N ILE A 145 13.05 14.90 4.99
CA ILE A 145 12.41 15.02 3.67
C ILE A 145 11.41 16.17 3.71
N ASN A 146 11.60 17.14 2.82
CA ASN A 146 10.70 18.29 2.72
C ASN A 146 9.44 17.91 1.93
N VAL A 147 8.28 18.21 2.51
CA VAL A 147 6.96 17.86 1.97
C VAL A 147 6.15 19.10 1.54
N LEU A 148 6.75 20.28 1.55
CA LEU A 148 6.10 21.52 1.14
C LEU A 148 6.32 21.76 -0.37
N ASP A 149 5.22 21.94 -1.09
CA ASP A 149 5.22 22.25 -2.54
C ASP A 149 5.96 23.56 -2.88
N SER A 150 6.17 24.43 -1.89
CA SER A 150 6.80 25.75 -2.06
C SER A 150 8.31 25.75 -1.88
N SER A 151 8.95 24.60 -1.73
CA SER A 151 10.38 24.53 -1.42
C SER A 151 11.13 23.58 -2.34
N ALA A 152 11.56 24.12 -3.48
CA ALA A 152 12.73 23.62 -4.16
C ALA A 152 13.94 23.88 -3.23
N VAL A 153 14.44 22.83 -2.59
CA VAL A 153 15.64 22.90 -1.77
C VAL A 153 16.80 22.44 -2.65
N SER A 154 17.63 23.38 -3.09
CA SER A 154 18.91 23.07 -3.77
C SER A 154 19.80 22.23 -2.84
N ALA A 155 20.63 21.35 -3.42
CA ALA A 155 21.63 20.58 -2.66
C ALA A 155 22.59 21.48 -1.83
N ASN A 156 22.68 22.77 -2.16
CA ASN A 156 23.49 23.76 -1.45
C ASN A 156 22.71 24.59 -0.40
N PHE A 157 21.46 24.23 -0.08
CA PHE A 157 20.63 25.04 0.81
C PHE A 157 20.97 24.81 2.30
N VAL A 158 21.41 25.88 2.97
CA VAL A 158 21.61 25.92 4.43
C VAL A 158 20.33 26.43 5.09
N LYS A 159 19.69 25.58 5.90
CA LYS A 159 18.41 25.89 6.55
C LYS A 159 18.62 26.72 7.82
N SER A 160 18.03 27.91 7.90
CA SER A 160 17.88 28.64 9.16
C SER A 160 16.67 28.13 9.95
N SER A 161 16.81 28.01 11.26
CA SER A 161 15.82 27.40 12.16
C SER A 161 14.61 28.33 12.37
N ALA A 162 13.58 28.17 11.54
CA ALA A 162 12.24 28.69 11.83
C ALA A 162 11.17 27.62 11.54
N VAL A 163 10.26 27.51 12.50
CA VAL A 163 9.24 26.46 12.67
C VAL A 163 8.24 26.46 11.52
N VAL A 164 8.17 25.35 10.76
CA VAL A 164 7.11 25.11 9.76
C VAL A 164 6.41 23.80 10.12
N GLU A 165 5.67 23.83 11.22
CA GLU A 165 5.16 22.62 11.86
C GLU A 165 3.71 22.28 11.47
N SER A 166 2.95 23.23 10.91
CA SER A 166 1.50 23.08 10.75
C SER A 166 1.02 22.72 9.32
N ARG A 167 1.73 23.14 8.25
CA ARG A 167 1.26 22.96 6.85
C ARG A 167 1.75 21.68 6.16
N GLY A 168 2.91 21.14 6.55
CA GLY A 168 3.49 19.94 5.92
C GLY A 168 2.73 18.65 6.26
N THR A 169 2.09 18.60 7.42
CA THR A 169 1.23 17.47 7.84
C THR A 169 0.03 17.28 6.91
N LEU A 170 -0.51 18.38 6.38
CA LEU A 170 -1.69 18.39 5.50
C LEU A 170 -1.40 17.76 4.14
N ILE A 171 -0.22 17.97 3.56
CA ILE A 171 0.16 17.43 2.24
C ILE A 171 0.39 15.92 2.31
N CYS A 172 1.04 15.43 3.39
CA CYS A 172 1.12 13.99 3.66
C CYS A 172 -0.27 13.39 3.88
N PHE A 173 -1.16 14.11 4.57
CA PHE A 173 -2.55 13.71 4.71
C PHE A 173 -3.27 13.68 3.36
N ILE A 174 -3.07 14.63 2.45
CA ILE A 174 -3.74 14.65 1.13
C ILE A 174 -3.29 13.48 0.26
N LYS A 175 -1.99 13.19 0.19
CA LYS A 175 -1.48 12.05 -0.60
C LYS A 175 -1.88 10.70 -0.01
N LEU A 176 -1.94 10.61 1.32
CA LEU A 176 -2.48 9.43 2.00
C LEU A 176 -4.01 9.34 1.88
N LEU A 177 -4.73 10.47 1.96
CA LEU A 177 -6.18 10.54 1.75
C LEU A 177 -6.52 10.21 0.31
N GLU A 178 -5.70 10.53 -0.68
CA GLU A 178 -5.87 10.06 -2.06
C GLU A 178 -5.69 8.55 -2.19
N ILE A 179 -4.73 7.98 -1.45
CA ILE A 179 -4.56 6.51 -1.31
C ILE A 179 -5.77 5.88 -0.58
N LEU A 180 -6.45 6.63 0.29
CA LEU A 180 -7.58 6.15 1.09
C LEU A 180 -8.96 6.59 0.58
N LYS A 181 -9.06 7.43 -0.46
CA LYS A 181 -10.33 7.91 -1.04
C LYS A 181 -11.29 6.75 -1.39
N PRO A 182 -10.84 5.62 -1.98
CA PRO A 182 -11.73 4.47 -2.19
C PRO A 182 -11.97 3.62 -0.93
N VAL A 183 -11.19 3.79 0.15
CA VAL A 183 -11.44 3.16 1.45
C VAL A 183 -12.66 3.79 2.16
N PHE A 184 -12.88 5.10 1.98
CA PHE A 184 -13.95 5.82 2.69
C PHE A 184 -15.31 5.86 1.98
N GLY A 185 -15.39 5.46 0.71
CA GLY A 185 -16.65 5.52 -0.05
C GLY A 185 -17.11 6.96 -0.32
N SER A 186 -17.68 7.16 -1.50
CA SER A 186 -18.36 8.41 -1.84
C SER A 186 -19.67 8.51 -1.07
N HIS A 187 -19.65 9.13 0.11
CA HIS A 187 -20.83 9.82 0.64
C HIS A 187 -20.73 11.29 0.28
N SER A 188 -21.02 11.60 -0.98
CA SER A 188 -21.69 12.83 -1.33
C SER A 188 -23.11 12.72 -0.78
N ASP A 189 -23.35 13.34 0.38
CA ASP A 189 -24.58 14.05 0.74
C ASP A 189 -24.53 14.40 2.22
N VAL A 190 -23.88 15.52 2.53
CA VAL A 190 -24.28 16.33 3.68
C VAL A 190 -24.43 17.75 3.15
N ASN A 191 -25.60 17.99 2.56
CA ASN A 191 -26.20 19.31 2.56
C ASN A 191 -26.38 19.69 4.04
N CYS A 192 -25.67 20.71 4.50
CA CYS A 192 -26.06 21.43 5.70
C CYS A 192 -26.59 22.82 5.28
N PRO A 193 -27.67 23.28 5.93
CA PRO A 193 -28.35 24.54 5.63
C PRO A 193 -27.48 25.78 5.89
#